data_AF-A0A961ZTN2-F1
#
_entry.id   AF-A0A961ZTN2-F1
#
_cell.length_a   1.000
_cell.length_b   1.000
_cell.length_c   1.000
_cell.angle_alpha   90.00
_cell.angle_beta   90.00
_cell.angle_gamma   90.00
#
_symmetry.space_group_name_H-M   'P 1'
#
loop_
_entity.id
_entity.type
_entity.pdbx_description
1 polymer ?
#
loop_
_entity_poly.entity_id
_entity_poly.type
_entity_poly.pdbx_seq_one_letter_code
_entity_poly.pdbx_strand_id
1 'polypeptide(L)'
;MQQPDWLERAWRELGVREVSGAGDNKRIVAMFSEVGHGAIRDDEVAWCAAFLGACLERAGYRSTRSLMARSYLSWGRELNAASQGGIAVLSRGADPALGHVGFIVGENEQEVFLLGGNQSDAVTVAAFPKTRVLSFRWPEGAPEPGATGDKAQAAEGFTEAALFDRALAHVLDMEGGFTDDPHDPGGPTNKGITLDVYARWVGQTVSTATRDRLVGQLKKIPDMMVREIYRTRYWTPADCMRMPPALSIMHFDTAVNHGVGRAIRILQGAVGADVDGEIGPQTRQRVEAKPLDEALIAYADLRRERYRALDHFWRFGRGWLRRVDFTLVQAGALSAVKIVRSGNPPSPDDERESEVQPDKQKGAINMTTSEEAQSYQPKWWGESVTIWGVVLTTLSTVAPVIGPLFGFDITSDMVHQLGEQVTAVVQALGGVIGTLMTIYGRVRATQPIARRAVSLKL
;
A
#
# COMPACT_ATOMS: atom_id res chain seq x y z
N MET A 1 13.90 -8.47 3.81
CA MET A 1 15.11 -8.02 3.08
C MET A 1 16.15 -7.67 4.15
N GLN A 2 17.34 -8.26 4.15
CA GLN A 2 18.35 -7.90 5.15
C GLN A 2 18.94 -6.53 4.81
N GLN A 3 18.41 -5.50 5.46
CA GLN A 3 19.02 -4.17 5.51
C GLN A 3 20.28 -4.20 6.39
N PRO A 4 21.24 -3.28 6.21
CA PRO A 4 22.41 -3.24 7.08
C PRO A 4 22.06 -2.95 8.54
N ASP A 5 22.80 -3.55 9.47
CA ASP A 5 22.58 -3.40 10.92
C ASP A 5 22.54 -1.94 11.39
N TRP A 6 23.37 -1.07 10.81
CA TRP A 6 23.37 0.36 11.15
C TRP A 6 22.09 1.05 10.71
N LEU A 7 21.49 0.63 9.59
CA LEU A 7 20.22 1.16 9.12
C LEU A 7 19.08 0.67 10.00
N GLU A 8 19.10 -0.60 10.43
CA GLU A 8 18.12 -1.12 11.39
C GLU A 8 18.15 -0.31 12.71
N ARG A 9 19.35 0.00 13.21
CA ARG A 9 19.54 0.83 14.40
C ARG A 9 19.07 2.26 14.18
N ALA A 10 19.33 2.84 13.02
CA ALA A 10 18.81 4.16 12.66
C ALA A 10 17.29 4.17 12.67
N TRP A 11 16.66 3.14 12.11
CA TRP A 11 15.22 2.99 12.16
C TRP A 11 14.77 3.02 13.61
N ARG A 12 15.40 2.27 14.54
CA ARG A 12 15.01 2.19 15.97
C ARG A 12 14.84 3.56 16.65
N GLU A 13 15.51 4.59 16.18
CA GLU A 13 15.44 5.95 16.72
C GLU A 13 14.40 6.86 16.03
N LEU A 14 13.70 6.38 14.98
CA LEU A 14 12.68 7.17 14.29
C LEU A 14 11.62 7.70 15.27
N GLY A 15 11.34 9.01 15.15
CA GLY A 15 10.40 9.73 16.01
C GLY A 15 11.00 10.25 17.32
N VAL A 16 12.28 9.98 17.62
CA VAL A 16 13.02 10.71 18.66
C VAL A 16 13.07 12.17 18.25
N ARG A 17 12.68 13.08 19.15
CA ARG A 17 12.63 14.52 18.91
C ARG A 17 13.14 15.32 20.09
N GLU A 18 13.58 16.54 19.83
CA GLU A 18 13.93 17.51 20.87
C GLU A 18 12.73 17.79 21.77
N VAL A 19 12.99 18.03 23.05
CA VAL A 19 11.95 18.40 24.02
C VAL A 19 12.06 19.89 24.29
N SER A 20 11.02 20.65 23.95
CA SER A 20 11.02 22.09 24.18
C SER A 20 11.04 22.44 25.67
N GLY A 21 11.92 23.34 26.10
CA GLY A 21 12.03 23.84 27.47
C GLY A 21 13.32 23.41 28.17
N ALA A 22 13.37 23.47 29.51
CA ALA A 22 14.59 23.23 30.29
C ALA A 22 14.97 21.74 30.46
N GLY A 23 14.50 20.85 29.58
CA GLY A 23 14.67 19.40 29.72
C GLY A 23 15.14 18.75 28.43
N ASP A 24 16.30 18.12 28.47
CA ASP A 24 16.93 17.53 27.28
C ASP A 24 16.40 16.12 26.98
N ASN A 25 16.28 15.77 25.69
CA ASN A 25 16.01 14.39 25.34
C ASN A 25 17.23 13.49 25.61
N LYS A 26 17.14 12.66 26.67
CA LYS A 26 18.19 11.70 27.06
C LYS A 26 18.68 10.79 25.93
N ARG A 27 17.84 10.49 24.93
CA ARG A 27 18.26 9.71 23.74
C ARG A 27 19.21 10.51 22.85
N ILE A 28 18.92 11.79 22.60
CA ILE A 28 19.76 12.68 21.79
C ILE A 28 21.08 12.94 22.52
N VAL A 29 21.03 13.22 23.83
CA VAL A 29 22.24 13.39 24.67
C VAL A 29 23.12 12.14 24.65
N ALA A 30 22.52 10.93 24.70
CA ALA A 30 23.28 9.69 24.59
C ALA A 30 24.01 9.56 23.24
N MET A 31 23.40 9.99 22.13
CA MET A 31 24.05 9.96 20.81
C MET A 31 25.31 10.83 20.79
N PHE A 32 25.29 12.02 21.39
CA PHE A 32 26.50 12.84 21.55
C PHE A 32 27.57 12.13 22.35
N SER A 33 27.21 11.52 23.48
CA SER A 33 28.18 10.78 24.30
C SER A 33 28.81 9.60 23.56
N GLU A 34 28.04 8.87 22.77
CA GLU A 34 28.50 7.70 22.01
C GLU A 34 29.50 8.07 20.91
N VAL A 35 29.38 9.27 20.33
CA VAL A 35 30.35 9.80 19.36
C VAL A 35 31.49 10.61 20.01
N GLY A 36 31.63 10.57 21.33
CA GLY A 36 32.75 11.18 22.06
C GLY A 36 32.52 12.62 22.54
N HIS A 37 31.27 13.12 22.51
CA HIS A 37 30.87 14.48 22.90
C HIS A 37 30.02 14.49 24.17
N GLY A 38 30.37 13.70 25.19
CA GLY A 38 29.60 13.55 26.42
C GLY A 38 29.52 14.80 27.33
N ALA A 39 30.24 15.87 26.97
CA ALA A 39 30.11 17.18 27.62
C ALA A 39 28.86 17.96 27.15
N ILE A 40 28.31 17.61 25.98
CA ILE A 40 27.09 18.22 25.44
C ILE A 40 25.90 17.59 26.16
N ARG A 41 25.09 18.43 26.79
CA ARG A 41 23.86 18.02 27.48
C ARG A 41 22.60 18.59 26.84
N ASP A 42 22.75 19.54 25.94
CA ASP A 42 21.67 20.29 25.28
C ASP A 42 21.35 19.66 23.91
N ASP A 43 20.07 19.51 23.59
CA ASP A 43 19.58 19.00 22.30
C ASP A 43 19.43 20.08 21.21
N GLU A 44 19.67 21.36 21.52
CA GLU A 44 19.71 22.49 20.56
C GLU A 44 20.93 22.45 19.62
N VAL A 45 21.96 21.65 19.92
CA VAL A 45 23.13 21.49 19.06
C VAL A 45 22.77 20.61 17.86
N ALA A 46 23.11 21.06 16.64
CA ALA A 46 22.80 20.30 15.43
C ALA A 46 23.33 18.85 15.49
N TRP A 47 22.42 17.88 15.57
CA TRP A 47 22.75 16.49 15.95
C TRP A 47 22.59 15.46 14.82
N CYS A 48 22.43 15.89 13.57
CA CYS A 48 22.32 14.98 12.41
C CYS A 48 23.53 14.02 12.29
N ALA A 49 24.75 14.54 12.47
CA ALA A 49 25.98 13.75 12.44
C ALA A 49 26.17 12.91 13.72
N ALA A 50 25.74 13.41 14.89
CA ALA A 50 25.76 12.63 16.13
C ALA A 50 24.85 11.41 16.04
N PHE A 51 23.62 11.58 15.52
CA PHE A 51 22.69 10.50 15.25
C PHE A 51 23.29 9.44 14.31
N LEU A 52 23.84 9.89 13.19
CA LEU A 52 24.41 9.00 12.19
C LEU A 52 25.63 8.24 12.76
N GLY A 53 26.51 8.94 13.45
CA GLY A 53 27.68 8.36 14.09
C GLY A 53 27.31 7.35 15.17
N ALA A 54 26.33 7.66 16.03
CA ALA A 54 25.82 6.74 17.04
C ALA A 54 25.29 5.43 16.42
N CYS A 55 24.52 5.52 15.32
CA CYS A 55 24.01 4.34 14.62
C CYS A 55 25.14 3.46 14.05
N LEU A 56 26.19 4.08 13.49
CA LEU A 56 27.37 3.38 13.00
C LEU A 56 28.17 2.72 14.13
N GLU A 57 28.49 3.45 15.20
CA GLU A 57 29.31 2.93 16.32
C GLU A 57 28.59 1.76 17.01
N ARG A 58 27.27 1.85 17.18
CA ARG A 58 26.44 0.76 17.71
C ARG A 58 26.44 -0.48 16.81
N ALA A 59 26.62 -0.31 15.50
CA ALA A 59 26.76 -1.39 14.53
C ALA A 59 28.20 -1.89 14.38
N GLY A 60 29.15 -1.37 15.16
CA GLY A 60 30.56 -1.77 15.10
C GLY A 60 31.40 -1.01 14.06
N TYR A 61 30.84 0.02 13.43
CA TYR A 61 31.57 0.87 12.47
C TYR A 61 31.99 2.18 13.12
N ARG A 62 33.29 2.45 13.12
CA ARG A 62 33.81 3.70 13.67
C ARG A 62 33.38 4.89 12.81
N SER A 63 32.65 5.81 13.41
CA SER A 63 32.17 7.04 12.78
C SER A 63 33.29 8.06 12.63
N THR A 64 33.01 9.22 12.00
CA THR A 64 33.94 10.35 11.99
C THR A 64 34.11 10.95 13.39
N ARG A 65 33.16 10.70 14.31
CA ARG A 65 33.04 11.33 15.64
C ARG A 65 33.00 12.85 15.61
N SER A 66 32.73 13.43 14.44
CA SER A 66 32.53 14.86 14.26
C SER A 66 31.05 15.17 14.23
N LEU A 67 30.67 16.31 14.80
CA LEU A 67 29.29 16.82 14.73
C LEU A 67 29.01 17.52 13.41
N MET A 68 30.02 17.67 12.54
CA MET A 68 29.84 18.25 11.23
C MET A 68 29.39 17.19 10.22
N ALA A 69 28.23 17.39 9.60
CA ALA A 69 27.71 16.53 8.54
C ALA A 69 28.72 16.30 7.41
N ARG A 70 29.45 17.34 7.00
CA ARG A 70 30.44 17.27 5.92
C ARG A 70 31.71 16.50 6.27
N SER A 71 31.92 16.13 7.54
CA SER A 71 33.03 15.23 7.91
C SER A 71 32.94 13.88 7.20
N TYR A 72 31.74 13.47 6.77
CA TYR A 72 31.53 12.23 6.04
C TYR A 72 31.95 12.30 4.56
N LEU A 73 32.29 13.47 4.01
CA LEU A 73 32.74 13.59 2.61
C LEU A 73 34.00 12.79 2.30
N SER A 74 34.79 12.40 3.30
CA SER A 74 35.99 11.56 3.11
C SER A 74 35.95 10.31 3.98
N TRP A 75 34.77 9.90 4.45
CA TRP A 75 34.59 8.77 5.35
C TRP A 75 34.11 7.52 4.62
N GLY A 76 34.76 6.39 4.90
CA GLY A 76 34.48 5.13 4.22
C GLY A 76 34.72 5.22 2.72
N ARG A 77 34.05 4.34 1.97
CA ARG A 77 34.15 4.33 0.51
C ARG A 77 33.07 5.17 -0.16
N GLU A 78 33.42 5.78 -1.27
CA GLU A 78 32.46 6.46 -2.16
C GLU A 78 31.57 5.46 -2.89
N LEU A 79 30.30 5.79 -3.06
CA LEU A 79 29.39 5.10 -3.97
C LEU A 79 29.07 6.00 -5.16
N ASN A 80 28.99 5.40 -6.35
CA ASN A 80 28.63 6.11 -7.58
C ASN A 80 27.12 6.37 -7.72
N ALA A 81 26.30 5.71 -6.89
CA ALA A 81 24.85 5.83 -6.90
C ALA A 81 24.31 5.65 -5.48
N ALA A 82 23.09 6.15 -5.25
CA ALA A 82 22.40 5.92 -4.01
C ALA A 82 22.19 4.41 -3.78
N SER A 83 22.27 3.98 -2.53
CA SER A 83 22.01 2.59 -2.16
C SER A 83 21.41 2.56 -0.78
N GLN A 84 20.38 1.73 -0.57
CA GLN A 84 19.71 1.63 0.72
C GLN A 84 20.71 1.26 1.83
N GLY A 85 20.67 2.03 2.92
CA GLY A 85 21.63 1.95 4.02
C GLY A 85 22.91 2.77 3.79
N GLY A 86 23.14 3.28 2.58
CA GLY A 86 24.24 4.20 2.31
C GLY A 86 24.02 5.53 3.01
N ILE A 87 25.06 6.35 3.06
CA ILE A 87 25.02 7.67 3.68
C ILE A 87 24.98 8.70 2.55
N ALA A 88 24.02 9.62 2.57
CA ALA A 88 24.05 10.78 1.71
C ALA A 88 24.58 11.98 2.50
N VAL A 89 25.59 12.65 1.95
CA VAL A 89 26.09 13.93 2.46
C VAL A 89 25.49 15.03 1.61
N LEU A 90 24.77 15.96 2.23
CA LEU A 90 24.05 17.03 1.54
C LEU A 90 24.66 18.40 1.82
N SER A 91 24.53 19.31 0.85
CA SER A 91 24.77 20.74 1.06
C SER A 91 23.65 21.39 1.87
N ARG A 92 23.99 22.46 2.58
CA ARG A 92 23.02 23.34 3.25
C ARG A 92 23.35 24.80 2.90
N GLY A 93 22.75 25.29 1.82
CA GLY A 93 23.09 26.59 1.25
C GLY A 93 24.45 26.59 0.55
N ALA A 94 25.01 27.78 0.34
CA ALA A 94 26.29 27.96 -0.34
C ALA A 94 27.51 27.75 0.59
N ASP A 95 27.31 27.75 1.90
CA ASP A 95 28.40 27.65 2.87
C ASP A 95 29.05 26.24 2.83
N PRO A 96 30.36 26.14 2.50
CA PRO A 96 31.05 24.87 2.44
C PRO A 96 31.22 24.18 3.80
N ALA A 97 30.99 24.86 4.93
CA ALA A 97 31.01 24.28 6.26
C ALA A 97 29.67 23.65 6.67
N LEU A 98 28.56 24.14 6.11
CA LEU A 98 27.22 23.67 6.45
C LEU A 98 26.78 22.50 5.56
N GLY A 99 26.13 21.52 6.17
CA GLY A 99 25.59 20.38 5.45
C GLY A 99 24.51 19.65 6.26
N HIS A 100 23.96 18.61 5.65
CA HIS A 100 23.11 17.63 6.32
C HIS A 100 23.59 16.22 5.98
N VAL A 101 23.27 15.25 6.81
CA VAL A 101 23.65 13.85 6.60
C VAL A 101 22.54 12.92 7.06
N GLY A 102 22.33 11.84 6.34
CA GLY A 102 21.33 10.83 6.68
C GLY A 102 21.56 9.51 5.95
N PHE A 103 20.90 8.46 6.42
CA PHE A 103 20.92 7.17 5.76
C PHE A 103 19.91 7.14 4.61
N ILE A 104 20.34 6.71 3.44
CA ILE A 104 19.51 6.51 2.27
C ILE A 104 18.56 5.37 2.55
N VAL A 105 17.27 5.65 2.45
CA VAL A 105 16.23 4.64 2.60
C VAL A 105 15.50 4.36 1.29
N GLY A 106 15.58 5.28 0.33
CA GLY A 106 15.10 5.10 -1.04
C GLY A 106 15.46 6.30 -1.92
N GLU A 107 15.08 6.25 -3.18
CA GLU A 107 15.18 7.38 -4.11
C GLU A 107 14.08 7.32 -5.18
N ASN A 108 13.79 8.45 -5.79
CA ASN A 108 13.06 8.55 -7.06
C ASN A 108 13.94 9.28 -8.09
N GLU A 109 13.39 9.73 -9.22
CA GLU A 109 14.18 10.43 -10.25
C GLU A 109 14.79 11.75 -9.77
N GLN A 110 14.10 12.49 -8.89
CA GLN A 110 14.47 13.86 -8.51
C GLN A 110 15.03 13.98 -7.09
N GLU A 111 14.71 13.02 -6.23
CA GLU A 111 14.91 13.09 -4.79
C GLU A 111 15.53 11.82 -4.22
N VAL A 112 16.24 11.98 -3.11
CA VAL A 112 16.69 10.91 -2.23
C VAL A 112 15.93 11.00 -0.91
N PHE A 113 15.41 9.88 -0.44
CA PHE A 113 14.72 9.78 0.84
C PHE A 113 15.74 9.40 1.91
N LEU A 114 15.88 10.24 2.92
CA LEU A 114 16.84 10.06 4.00
C LEU A 114 16.16 9.84 5.35
N LEU A 115 16.58 8.79 6.04
CA LEU A 115 16.39 8.63 7.47
C LEU A 115 17.53 9.36 8.19
N GLY A 116 17.20 10.49 8.80
CA GLY A 116 18.19 11.39 9.40
C GLY A 116 17.68 11.99 10.71
N GLY A 117 18.62 12.27 11.61
CA GLY A 117 18.38 13.02 12.84
C GLY A 117 18.39 14.53 12.58
N ASN A 118 17.82 15.29 13.51
CA ASN A 118 17.68 16.74 13.42
C ASN A 118 16.96 17.24 12.14
N GLN A 119 15.97 16.48 11.67
CA GLN A 119 15.09 16.84 10.56
C GLN A 119 13.75 17.30 11.13
N SER A 120 13.56 18.62 11.20
CA SER A 120 12.48 19.25 11.99
C SER A 120 12.57 18.83 13.46
N ASP A 121 13.78 18.98 14.03
CA ASP A 121 14.10 18.71 15.43
C ASP A 121 13.79 17.26 15.86
N ALA A 122 13.85 16.33 14.89
CA ALA A 122 13.50 14.92 15.08
C ALA A 122 14.25 13.97 14.15
N VAL A 123 14.26 12.67 14.49
CA VAL A 123 14.60 11.59 13.56
C VAL A 123 13.38 11.30 12.70
N THR A 124 13.46 11.61 11.42
CA THR A 124 12.36 11.41 10.46
C THR A 124 12.88 10.81 9.16
N VAL A 125 11.95 10.38 8.30
CA VAL A 125 12.24 10.19 6.88
C VAL A 125 11.83 11.46 6.15
N ALA A 126 12.76 12.06 5.40
CA ALA A 126 12.49 13.25 4.60
C ALA A 126 13.06 13.10 3.19
N ALA A 127 12.35 13.69 2.22
CA ALA A 127 12.81 13.78 0.84
C ALA A 127 13.77 14.97 0.68
N PHE A 128 14.84 14.77 -0.06
CA PHE A 128 15.81 15.81 -0.40
C PHE A 128 16.09 15.79 -1.90
N PRO A 129 16.11 16.95 -2.58
CA PRO A 129 16.50 17.02 -3.99
C PRO A 129 17.89 16.43 -4.22
N LYS A 130 18.06 15.62 -5.26
CA LYS A 130 19.36 15.05 -5.67
C LYS A 130 20.40 16.12 -5.97
N THR A 131 19.97 17.32 -6.38
CA THR A 131 20.83 18.50 -6.59
C THR A 131 21.54 18.97 -5.32
N ARG A 132 21.07 18.59 -4.13
CA ARG A 132 21.73 18.87 -2.85
C ARG A 132 22.74 17.80 -2.44
N VAL A 133 22.77 16.65 -3.12
CA VAL A 133 23.69 15.56 -2.78
C VAL A 133 25.10 15.92 -3.23
N LEU A 134 26.02 15.89 -2.28
CA LEU A 134 27.45 16.11 -2.52
C LEU A 134 28.19 14.79 -2.74
N SER A 135 27.82 13.73 -2.01
CA SER A 135 28.43 12.41 -2.14
C SER A 135 27.59 11.33 -1.47
N PHE A 136 27.73 10.09 -1.96
CA PHE A 136 27.22 8.89 -1.32
C PHE A 136 28.38 8.10 -0.70
N ARG A 137 28.19 7.63 0.54
CA ARG A 137 29.22 6.94 1.32
C ARG A 137 28.73 5.61 1.85
N TRP A 138 29.66 4.68 2.01
CA TRP A 138 29.40 3.36 2.57
C TRP A 138 30.48 2.99 3.57
N PRO A 139 30.16 2.29 4.68
CA PRO A 139 31.17 1.90 5.65
C PRO A 139 32.27 1.03 5.04
N GLU A 140 33.52 1.32 5.36
CA GLU A 140 34.67 0.52 4.96
C GLU A 140 34.55 -0.90 5.53
N GLY A 141 34.84 -1.93 4.73
CA GLY A 141 34.76 -3.34 5.17
C GLY A 141 33.34 -3.88 5.36
N ALA A 142 32.29 -3.10 5.09
CA ALA A 142 30.93 -3.62 5.04
C ALA A 142 30.64 -4.38 3.72
N PRO A 143 29.71 -5.37 3.73
CA PRO A 143 29.27 -6.05 2.52
C PRO A 143 28.83 -5.08 1.42
N GLU A 144 28.96 -5.49 0.15
CA GLU A 144 28.58 -4.63 -0.98
C GLU A 144 27.10 -4.22 -0.97
N PRO A 145 26.77 -2.97 -1.34
CA PRO A 145 25.38 -2.54 -1.44
C PRO A 145 24.64 -3.38 -2.48
N GLY A 146 23.60 -4.08 -2.05
CA GLY A 146 22.80 -4.95 -2.91
C GLY A 146 23.37 -6.37 -3.09
N ALA A 147 24.40 -6.78 -2.34
CA ALA A 147 24.75 -8.21 -2.21
C ALA A 147 23.60 -9.05 -1.61
N THR A 148 22.57 -8.39 -1.08
CA THR A 148 21.27 -8.94 -0.72
C THR A 148 20.20 -8.61 -1.78
N GLY A 149 20.35 -9.17 -2.98
CA GLY A 149 19.22 -9.78 -3.72
C GLY A 149 18.26 -8.95 -4.60
N ASP A 150 18.42 -7.64 -4.82
CA ASP A 150 17.32 -6.85 -5.43
C ASP A 150 17.61 -6.20 -6.81
N LYS A 151 18.85 -6.21 -7.32
CA LYS A 151 19.18 -5.48 -8.56
C LYS A 151 18.72 -6.17 -9.87
N ALA A 152 18.35 -7.45 -9.83
CA ALA A 152 17.94 -8.19 -11.04
C ALA A 152 16.42 -8.12 -11.32
N GLN A 153 15.57 -7.82 -10.33
CA GLN A 153 14.11 -7.88 -10.48
C GLN A 153 13.46 -6.55 -10.92
N ALA A 154 14.22 -5.45 -10.97
CA ALA A 154 13.69 -4.15 -11.38
C ALA A 154 13.60 -3.99 -12.91
N ALA A 155 14.34 -4.79 -13.69
CA ALA A 155 14.40 -4.69 -15.15
C ALA A 155 13.37 -5.60 -15.87
N GLU A 156 12.89 -6.65 -15.20
CA GLU A 156 11.88 -7.57 -15.70
C GLU A 156 10.68 -7.47 -14.76
N GLY A 157 9.60 -6.82 -15.20
CA GLY A 157 8.48 -6.45 -14.32
C GLY A 157 7.96 -7.59 -13.43
N PHE A 158 7.44 -7.24 -12.27
CA PHE A 158 7.08 -8.22 -11.24
C PHE A 158 5.92 -9.11 -11.70
N THR A 159 6.04 -10.41 -11.45
CA THR A 159 4.88 -11.32 -11.48
C THR A 159 3.96 -11.04 -10.28
N GLU A 160 2.68 -11.39 -10.40
CA GLU A 160 1.70 -11.28 -9.31
C GLU A 160 2.17 -11.96 -8.02
N ALA A 161 2.74 -13.18 -8.16
CA ALA A 161 3.27 -13.92 -7.03
C ALA A 161 4.44 -13.18 -6.37
N ALA A 162 5.38 -12.63 -7.15
CA ALA A 162 6.54 -11.91 -6.62
C ALA A 162 6.14 -10.61 -5.88
N LEU A 163 5.15 -9.87 -6.42
CA LEU A 163 4.67 -8.64 -5.78
C LEU A 163 4.01 -8.94 -4.43
N PHE A 164 3.13 -9.95 -4.38
CA PHE A 164 2.51 -10.37 -3.14
C PHE A 164 3.56 -10.82 -2.11
N ASP A 165 4.59 -11.55 -2.54
CA ASP A 165 5.61 -12.08 -1.63
C ASP A 165 6.45 -10.98 -1.02
N ARG A 166 6.79 -9.97 -1.82
CA ARG A 166 7.45 -8.77 -1.34
C ARG A 166 6.58 -8.01 -0.35
N ALA A 167 5.30 -7.82 -0.66
CA ALA A 167 4.36 -7.14 0.22
C ALA A 167 4.13 -7.91 1.53
N LEU A 168 4.05 -9.24 1.47
CA LEU A 168 3.91 -10.12 2.62
C LEU A 168 5.17 -10.10 3.48
N ALA A 169 6.36 -10.19 2.87
CA ALA A 169 7.61 -10.09 3.60
C ALA A 169 7.72 -8.76 4.36
N HIS A 170 7.31 -7.65 3.74
CA HIS A 170 7.22 -6.34 4.38
C HIS A 170 6.28 -6.34 5.60
N VAL A 171 5.06 -6.85 5.44
CA VAL A 171 4.10 -6.94 6.56
C VAL A 171 4.65 -7.80 7.69
N LEU A 172 5.22 -8.98 7.38
CA LEU A 172 5.72 -9.91 8.39
C LEU A 172 6.94 -9.38 9.15
N ASP A 173 7.80 -8.59 8.50
CA ASP A 173 8.90 -7.88 9.17
C ASP A 173 8.39 -6.93 10.26
N MET A 174 7.19 -6.35 10.04
CA MET A 174 6.55 -5.41 10.94
C MET A 174 5.69 -6.06 12.04
N GLU A 175 5.13 -7.25 11.80
CA GLU A 175 4.27 -7.99 12.75
C GLU A 175 5.07 -8.70 13.86
N GLY A 176 6.36 -8.97 13.65
CA GLY A 176 7.23 -9.60 14.64
C GLY A 176 6.91 -11.09 14.89
N GLY A 177 7.36 -11.60 16.05
CA GLY A 177 7.27 -13.01 16.42
C GLY A 177 6.02 -13.40 17.22
N PHE A 178 6.03 -14.60 17.79
CA PHE A 178 4.94 -15.07 18.65
C PHE A 178 4.83 -14.21 19.93
N THR A 179 3.60 -13.82 20.27
CA THR A 179 3.25 -13.13 21.51
C THR A 179 2.02 -13.79 22.14
N ASP A 180 1.96 -13.79 23.47
CA ASP A 180 0.84 -14.30 24.26
C ASP A 180 0.75 -13.46 25.54
N ASP A 181 0.36 -12.20 25.37
CA ASP A 181 0.18 -11.27 26.48
C ASP A 181 -1.22 -11.47 27.10
N PRO A 182 -1.34 -11.74 28.41
CA PRO A 182 -2.62 -11.88 29.09
C PRO A 182 -3.55 -10.66 29.00
N HIS A 183 -3.01 -9.48 28.68
CA HIS A 183 -3.75 -8.23 28.53
C HIS A 183 -4.02 -7.87 27.07
N ASP A 184 -3.55 -8.67 26.11
CA ASP A 184 -3.88 -8.47 24.70
C ASP A 184 -5.27 -9.08 24.41
N PRO A 185 -6.27 -8.26 24.02
CA PRO A 185 -7.59 -8.76 23.65
C PRO A 185 -7.56 -9.73 22.46
N GLY A 186 -6.50 -9.71 21.63
CA GLY A 186 -6.29 -10.66 20.53
C GLY A 186 -5.75 -12.02 20.96
N GLY A 187 -5.24 -12.14 22.19
CA GLY A 187 -4.65 -13.36 22.73
C GLY A 187 -3.41 -13.84 21.97
N PRO A 188 -3.08 -15.15 22.07
CA PRO A 188 -1.92 -15.73 21.40
C PRO A 188 -1.89 -15.40 19.91
N THR A 189 -0.81 -14.77 19.45
CA THR A 189 -0.66 -14.25 18.10
C THR A 189 0.71 -14.64 17.55
N ASN A 190 0.76 -15.11 16.30
CA ASN A 190 2.02 -15.38 15.60
C ASN A 190 1.96 -14.79 14.19
N LYS A 191 3.00 -14.09 13.74
CA LYS A 191 3.06 -13.50 12.40
C LYS A 191 1.82 -12.65 12.08
N GLY A 192 1.29 -11.93 13.08
CA GLY A 192 0.07 -11.13 12.98
C GLY A 192 -1.26 -11.92 12.91
N ILE A 193 -1.21 -13.25 13.05
CA ILE A 193 -2.40 -14.12 13.02
C ILE A 193 -2.77 -14.49 14.45
N THR A 194 -3.94 -14.03 14.90
CA THR A 194 -4.48 -14.37 16.23
C THR A 194 -4.96 -15.82 16.29
N LEU A 195 -5.03 -16.38 17.50
CA LEU A 195 -5.56 -17.72 17.74
C LEU A 195 -6.96 -17.92 17.15
N ASP A 196 -7.84 -16.93 17.24
CA ASP A 196 -9.19 -17.02 16.67
C ASP A 196 -9.20 -17.05 15.14
N VAL A 197 -8.33 -16.28 14.50
CA VAL A 197 -8.19 -16.31 13.03
C VAL A 197 -7.66 -17.68 12.60
N TYR A 198 -6.62 -18.18 13.27
CA TYR A 198 -6.05 -19.49 12.99
C TYR A 198 -7.07 -20.61 13.23
N ALA A 199 -7.77 -20.61 14.37
CA ALA A 199 -8.77 -21.61 14.72
C ALA A 199 -9.88 -21.66 13.67
N ARG A 200 -10.43 -20.50 13.29
CA ARG A 200 -11.43 -20.41 12.22
C ARG A 200 -10.90 -20.94 10.89
N TRP A 201 -9.65 -20.63 10.55
CA TRP A 201 -9.01 -21.09 9.32
C TRP A 201 -8.90 -22.62 9.24
N VAL A 202 -8.57 -23.28 10.35
CA VAL A 202 -8.48 -24.75 10.42
C VAL A 202 -9.81 -25.43 10.77
N GLY A 203 -10.92 -24.69 10.74
CA GLY A 203 -12.26 -25.22 11.01
C GLY A 203 -12.49 -25.64 12.48
N GLN A 204 -11.78 -25.04 13.43
CA GLN A 204 -11.89 -25.34 14.86
C GLN A 204 -12.41 -24.13 15.66
N THR A 205 -13.01 -24.42 16.81
CA THR A 205 -13.43 -23.39 17.78
C THR A 205 -12.44 -23.34 18.93
N VAL A 206 -12.11 -22.12 19.38
CA VAL A 206 -11.30 -21.91 20.59
C VAL A 206 -12.17 -22.21 21.82
N SER A 207 -11.76 -23.19 22.60
CA SER A 207 -12.36 -23.56 23.90
C SER A 207 -11.25 -23.94 24.87
N THR A 208 -11.56 -24.06 26.16
CA THR A 208 -10.59 -24.48 27.18
C THR A 208 -9.90 -25.81 26.83
N ALA A 209 -10.63 -26.73 26.18
CA ALA A 209 -10.10 -28.03 25.78
C ALA A 209 -9.22 -27.97 24.52
N THR A 210 -9.45 -27.02 23.61
CA THR A 210 -8.72 -26.93 22.32
C THR A 210 -7.60 -25.91 22.34
N ARG A 211 -7.64 -24.95 23.27
CA ARG A 211 -6.74 -23.78 23.31
C ARG A 211 -5.27 -24.16 23.25
N ASP A 212 -4.79 -25.00 24.17
CA ASP A 212 -3.35 -25.33 24.26
C ASP A 212 -2.83 -25.99 22.99
N ARG A 213 -3.63 -26.88 22.40
CA ARG A 213 -3.31 -27.52 21.10
C ARG A 213 -3.23 -26.47 19.99
N LEU A 214 -4.22 -25.59 19.89
CA LEU A 214 -4.28 -24.56 18.85
C LEU A 214 -3.14 -23.55 18.99
N VAL A 215 -2.78 -23.15 20.22
CA VAL A 215 -1.62 -22.30 20.48
C VAL A 215 -0.32 -23.01 20.07
N GLY A 216 -0.17 -24.29 20.41
CA GLY A 216 0.97 -25.10 19.99
C GLY A 216 1.12 -25.20 18.47
N GLN A 217 -0.01 -25.30 17.75
CA GLN A 217 -0.02 -25.28 16.29
C GLN A 217 0.26 -23.89 15.71
N LEU A 218 -0.35 -22.84 16.25
CA LEU A 218 -0.14 -21.45 15.84
C LEU A 218 1.34 -21.04 15.95
N LYS A 219 2.04 -21.46 17.02
CA LYS A 219 3.48 -21.26 17.19
C LYS A 219 4.32 -21.84 16.05
N LYS A 220 3.82 -22.91 15.40
CA LYS A 220 4.48 -23.65 14.32
C LYS A 220 3.74 -23.51 13.00
N ILE A 221 2.96 -22.45 12.82
CA ILE A 221 2.17 -22.23 11.60
C ILE A 221 3.11 -22.23 10.37
N PRO A 222 2.86 -23.09 9.35
CA PRO A 222 3.70 -23.12 8.15
C PRO A 222 3.60 -21.82 7.36
N ASP A 223 4.71 -21.35 6.78
CA ASP A 223 4.74 -20.11 5.99
C ASP A 223 3.77 -20.16 4.80
N MET A 224 3.55 -21.33 4.20
CA MET A 224 2.53 -21.53 3.15
C MET A 224 1.11 -21.25 3.64
N MET A 225 0.79 -21.59 4.89
CA MET A 225 -0.53 -21.31 5.46
C MET A 225 -0.65 -19.83 5.81
N VAL A 226 0.41 -19.21 6.35
CA VAL A 226 0.46 -17.76 6.60
C VAL A 226 0.19 -17.01 5.30
N ARG A 227 0.92 -17.37 4.23
CA ARG A 227 0.75 -16.83 2.89
C ARG A 227 -0.70 -16.88 2.42
N GLU A 228 -1.34 -18.04 2.53
CA GLU A 228 -2.71 -18.24 2.08
C GLU A 228 -3.73 -17.43 2.91
N ILE A 229 -3.55 -17.37 4.23
CA ILE A 229 -4.38 -16.55 5.13
C ILE A 229 -4.31 -15.09 4.73
N TYR A 230 -3.10 -14.55 4.52
CA TYR A 230 -2.91 -13.15 4.14
C TYR A 230 -3.47 -12.83 2.76
N ARG A 231 -3.28 -13.75 1.80
CA ARG A 231 -3.82 -13.61 0.45
C ARG A 231 -5.34 -13.53 0.47
N THR A 232 -5.97 -14.52 1.12
CA THR A 232 -7.43 -14.68 1.12
C THR A 232 -8.15 -13.64 1.98
N ARG A 233 -7.56 -13.21 3.11
CA ARG A 233 -8.23 -12.26 4.03
C ARG A 233 -7.98 -10.80 3.70
N TYR A 234 -6.85 -10.46 3.08
CA TYR A 234 -6.43 -9.07 2.92
C TYR A 234 -6.06 -8.72 1.49
N TRP A 235 -5.14 -9.47 0.85
CA TRP A 235 -4.62 -9.10 -0.48
C TRP A 235 -5.70 -9.10 -1.57
N THR A 236 -6.40 -10.21 -1.73
CA THR A 236 -7.44 -10.37 -2.75
C THR A 236 -8.66 -9.48 -2.45
N PRO A 237 -9.21 -9.47 -1.21
CA PRO A 237 -10.37 -8.61 -0.92
C PRO A 237 -10.09 -7.11 -1.02
N ALA A 238 -8.84 -6.68 -0.83
CA ALA A 238 -8.44 -5.27 -1.00
C ALA A 238 -8.08 -4.92 -2.46
N ASP A 239 -8.26 -5.85 -3.41
CA ASP A 239 -8.00 -5.64 -4.84
C ASP A 239 -6.58 -5.13 -5.15
N CYS A 240 -5.59 -5.55 -4.34
CA CYS A 240 -4.21 -5.06 -4.40
C CYS A 240 -3.54 -5.25 -5.77
N MET A 241 -4.02 -6.19 -6.59
CA MET A 241 -3.47 -6.49 -7.92
C MET A 241 -3.91 -5.54 -9.03
N ARG A 242 -4.89 -4.68 -8.76
CA ARG A 242 -5.45 -3.74 -9.75
C ARG A 242 -4.95 -2.31 -9.55
N MET A 243 -3.88 -2.14 -8.80
CA MET A 243 -3.19 -0.87 -8.58
C MET A 243 -1.69 -0.99 -8.87
N PRO A 244 -0.97 0.14 -9.06
CA PRO A 244 0.48 0.11 -9.25
C PRO A 244 1.21 -0.58 -8.09
N PRO A 245 2.33 -1.30 -8.32
CA PRO A 245 3.04 -2.07 -7.31
C PRO A 245 3.34 -1.32 -6.00
N ALA A 246 3.82 -0.09 -6.11
CA ALA A 246 4.09 0.77 -4.97
C ALA A 246 2.84 0.99 -4.11
N LEU A 247 1.71 1.28 -4.77
CA LEU A 247 0.43 1.49 -4.09
C LEU A 247 -0.11 0.18 -3.51
N SER A 248 0.09 -0.96 -4.17
CA SER A 248 -0.31 -2.29 -3.67
C SER A 248 0.30 -2.62 -2.32
N ILE A 249 1.60 -2.35 -2.13
CA ILE A 249 2.28 -2.60 -0.85
C ILE A 249 1.70 -1.71 0.25
N MET A 250 1.55 -0.41 -0.03
CA MET A 250 0.99 0.55 0.93
C MET A 250 -0.45 0.18 1.31
N HIS A 251 -1.25 -0.19 0.32
CA HIS A 251 -2.64 -0.55 0.50
C HIS A 251 -2.80 -1.85 1.28
N PHE A 252 -2.00 -2.87 0.94
CA PHE A 252 -2.01 -4.16 1.62
C PHE A 252 -1.63 -4.04 3.10
N ASP A 253 -0.53 -3.35 3.43
CA ASP A 253 -0.12 -3.15 4.82
C ASP A 253 -1.20 -2.41 5.63
N THR A 254 -1.87 -1.44 4.99
CA THR A 254 -3.01 -0.73 5.59
C THR A 254 -4.20 -1.67 5.79
N ALA A 255 -4.50 -2.56 4.84
CA ALA A 255 -5.59 -3.51 4.94
C ALA A 255 -5.39 -4.52 6.08
N VAL A 256 -4.15 -4.93 6.33
CA VAL A 256 -3.79 -5.80 7.47
C VAL A 256 -4.01 -5.07 8.79
N ASN A 257 -3.64 -3.79 8.90
CA ASN A 257 -3.69 -3.06 10.17
C ASN A 257 -5.03 -2.42 10.50
N HIS A 258 -5.75 -1.95 9.49
CA HIS A 258 -6.99 -1.19 9.67
C HIS A 258 -8.21 -1.93 9.14
N GLY A 259 -8.02 -3.11 8.54
CA GLY A 259 -9.03 -3.87 7.84
C GLY A 259 -9.22 -3.38 6.40
N VAL A 260 -9.63 -4.31 5.53
CA VAL A 260 -9.83 -4.10 4.08
C VAL A 260 -10.72 -2.88 3.80
N GLY A 261 -11.92 -2.83 4.37
CA GLY A 261 -12.85 -1.73 4.07
C GLY A 261 -12.34 -0.35 4.52
N ARG A 262 -11.47 -0.26 5.53
CA ARG A 262 -10.87 1.03 5.91
C ARG A 262 -9.75 1.40 4.95
N ALA A 263 -8.91 0.44 4.56
CA ALA A 263 -7.88 0.67 3.56
C ALA A 263 -8.49 1.19 2.25
N ILE A 264 -9.61 0.61 1.79
CA ILE A 264 -10.32 1.08 0.59
C ILE A 264 -10.76 2.54 0.72
N ARG A 265 -11.32 2.93 1.87
CA ARG A 265 -11.73 4.33 2.09
C ARG A 265 -10.54 5.31 2.12
N ILE A 266 -9.41 4.89 2.68
CA ILE A 266 -8.17 5.68 2.65
C ILE A 266 -7.68 5.81 1.20
N LEU A 267 -7.70 4.72 0.42
CA LEU A 267 -7.37 4.74 -1.01
C LEU A 267 -8.23 5.75 -1.77
N GLN A 268 -9.55 5.67 -1.59
CA GLN A 268 -10.51 6.57 -2.23
C GLN A 268 -10.24 8.03 -1.89
N GLY A 269 -10.02 8.35 -0.61
CA GLY A 269 -9.63 9.70 -0.20
C GLY A 269 -8.31 10.15 -0.84
N ALA A 270 -7.31 9.27 -0.89
CA ALA A 270 -6.00 9.58 -1.45
C ALA A 270 -6.06 9.90 -2.95
N VAL A 271 -6.91 9.20 -3.72
CA VAL A 271 -7.08 9.41 -5.16
C VAL A 271 -8.22 10.38 -5.50
N GLY A 272 -8.93 10.89 -4.50
CA GLY A 272 -10.07 11.80 -4.65
C GLY A 272 -11.31 11.16 -5.29
N ALA A 273 -11.50 9.85 -5.12
CA ALA A 273 -12.73 9.15 -5.49
C ALA A 273 -13.81 9.29 -4.41
N ASP A 274 -15.05 8.91 -4.73
CA ASP A 274 -16.12 8.84 -3.74
C ASP A 274 -15.79 7.79 -2.67
N VAL A 275 -15.98 8.13 -1.39
CA VAL A 275 -15.54 7.30 -0.26
C VAL A 275 -16.66 6.35 0.21
N ASP A 276 -16.98 5.35 -0.61
CA ASP A 276 -18.02 4.35 -0.33
C ASP A 276 -17.47 3.06 0.32
N GLY A 277 -16.16 2.81 0.24
CA GLY A 277 -15.52 1.60 0.74
C GLY A 277 -15.50 0.42 -0.23
N GLU A 278 -15.82 0.63 -1.51
CA GLU A 278 -15.76 -0.36 -2.59
C GLU A 278 -14.80 0.08 -3.73
N ILE A 279 -14.01 -0.85 -4.26
CA ILE A 279 -13.13 -0.57 -5.41
C ILE A 279 -13.90 -0.78 -6.72
N GLY A 280 -14.67 0.24 -7.10
CA GLY A 280 -15.41 0.31 -8.35
C GLY A 280 -14.59 0.86 -9.54
N PRO A 281 -15.19 0.94 -10.75
CA PRO A 281 -14.55 1.51 -11.93
C PRO A 281 -14.06 2.94 -11.74
N GLN A 282 -14.82 3.76 -11.01
CA GLN A 282 -14.44 5.15 -10.71
C GLN A 282 -13.18 5.21 -9.85
N THR A 283 -13.11 4.43 -8.75
CA THR A 283 -11.90 4.32 -7.90
C THR A 283 -10.69 3.92 -8.74
N ARG A 284 -10.84 2.91 -9.61
CA ARG A 284 -9.74 2.44 -10.50
C ARG A 284 -9.28 3.53 -11.47
N GLN A 285 -10.21 4.22 -12.11
CA GLN A 285 -9.87 5.33 -13.00
C GLN A 285 -9.09 6.44 -12.26
N ARG A 286 -9.48 6.76 -11.02
CA ARG A 286 -8.77 7.76 -10.20
C ARG A 286 -7.38 7.29 -9.78
N VAL A 287 -7.22 6.00 -9.48
CA VAL A 287 -5.90 5.38 -9.21
C VAL A 287 -4.99 5.50 -10.43
N GLU A 288 -5.50 5.26 -11.64
CA GLU A 288 -4.73 5.35 -12.88
C GLU A 288 -4.41 6.80 -13.28
N ALA A 289 -5.31 7.75 -13.00
CA ALA A 289 -5.17 9.13 -13.42
C ALA A 289 -4.27 9.98 -12.50
N LYS A 290 -4.16 9.64 -11.21
CA LYS A 290 -3.39 10.43 -10.24
C LYS A 290 -1.89 10.10 -10.33
N PRO A 291 -0.98 11.10 -10.31
CA PRO A 291 0.44 10.86 -10.19
C PRO A 291 0.75 9.96 -8.98
N LEU A 292 1.57 8.93 -9.19
CA LEU A 292 1.77 7.85 -8.21
C LEU A 292 2.41 8.37 -6.91
N ASP A 293 3.37 9.27 -7.01
CA ASP A 293 4.01 9.96 -5.90
C ASP A 293 3.00 10.77 -5.07
N GLU A 294 2.16 11.57 -5.73
CA GLU A 294 1.09 12.31 -5.07
C GLU A 294 0.07 11.38 -4.40
N ALA A 295 -0.29 10.28 -5.05
CA ALA A 295 -1.21 9.29 -4.50
C ALA A 295 -0.62 8.62 -3.25
N LEU A 296 0.67 8.24 -3.27
CA LEU A 296 1.36 7.62 -2.15
C LEU A 296 1.51 8.56 -0.96
N ILE A 297 1.89 9.82 -1.21
CA ILE A 297 2.01 10.84 -0.16
C ILE A 297 0.63 11.11 0.48
N ALA A 298 -0.40 11.34 -0.34
CA ALA A 298 -1.75 11.57 0.16
C ALA A 298 -2.29 10.37 0.96
N TYR A 299 -2.02 9.14 0.50
CA TYR A 299 -2.40 7.92 1.21
C TYR A 299 -1.69 7.84 2.57
N ALA A 300 -0.39 8.08 2.59
CA ALA A 300 0.40 8.08 3.82
C ALA A 300 -0.14 9.10 4.82
N ASP A 301 -0.46 10.31 4.38
CA ASP A 301 -1.00 11.37 5.24
C ASP A 301 -2.35 11.00 5.84
N LEU A 302 -3.29 10.50 5.03
CA LEU A 302 -4.59 10.01 5.51
C LEU A 302 -4.44 8.86 6.51
N ARG A 303 -3.46 7.97 6.31
CA ARG A 303 -3.15 6.90 7.26
C ARG A 303 -2.56 7.43 8.56
N ARG A 304 -1.64 8.40 8.51
CA ARG A 304 -1.08 9.07 9.70
C ARG A 304 -2.17 9.80 10.49
N GLU A 305 -3.07 10.50 9.82
CA GLU A 305 -4.24 11.13 10.43
C GLU A 305 -5.12 10.09 11.13
N ARG A 306 -5.41 8.98 10.45
CA ARG A 306 -6.20 7.90 11.04
C ARG A 306 -5.59 7.34 12.31
N TYR A 307 -4.27 7.12 12.34
CA TYR A 307 -3.57 6.66 13.54
C TYR A 307 -3.66 7.70 14.67
N ARG A 308 -3.45 8.99 14.37
CA ARG A 308 -3.56 10.08 15.36
C ARG A 308 -4.95 10.16 15.99
N ALA A 309 -5.99 9.75 15.26
CA ALA A 309 -7.37 9.68 15.73
C ALA A 309 -7.73 8.42 16.54
N LEU A 310 -6.78 7.58 16.95
CA LEU A 310 -7.02 6.42 17.82
C LEU A 310 -6.81 6.76 19.29
N ASP A 311 -7.68 6.25 20.17
CA ASP A 311 -7.65 6.52 21.61
C ASP A 311 -6.31 6.18 22.29
N HIS A 312 -5.62 5.14 21.80
CA HIS A 312 -4.34 4.68 22.34
C HIS A 312 -3.11 5.24 21.61
N PHE A 313 -3.28 6.27 20.76
CA PHE A 313 -2.19 6.87 20.00
C PHE A 313 -1.04 7.38 20.89
N TRP A 314 -1.34 7.89 22.08
CA TRP A 314 -0.33 8.36 23.03
C TRP A 314 0.71 7.30 23.40
N ARG A 315 0.34 6.01 23.37
CA ARG A 315 1.22 4.89 23.76
C ARG A 315 1.95 4.29 22.57
N PHE A 316 1.23 4.02 21.49
CA PHE A 316 1.75 3.25 20.34
C PHE A 316 1.97 4.08 19.08
N GLY A 317 1.52 5.33 19.07
CA GLY A 317 1.48 6.20 17.90
C GLY A 317 2.83 6.36 17.20
N ARG A 318 3.93 6.42 17.95
CA ARG A 318 5.28 6.48 17.36
C ARG A 318 5.58 5.26 16.49
N GLY A 319 5.28 4.06 16.98
CA GLY A 319 5.47 2.81 16.21
C GLY A 319 4.55 2.74 14.99
N TRP A 320 3.32 3.23 15.13
CA TRP A 320 2.37 3.27 14.02
C TRP A 320 2.78 4.25 12.92
N LEU A 321 3.18 5.48 13.26
CA LEU A 321 3.64 6.45 12.26
C LEU A 321 4.91 5.96 11.56
N ARG A 322 5.81 5.33 12.31
CA ARG A 322 6.98 4.66 11.74
C ARG A 322 6.63 3.60 10.71
N ARG A 323 5.59 2.81 10.96
CA ARG A 323 5.12 1.81 10.00
C ARG A 323 4.66 2.45 8.71
N VAL A 324 3.97 3.58 8.79
CA VAL A 324 3.56 4.34 7.59
C VAL A 324 4.79 4.81 6.82
N ASP A 325 5.75 5.44 7.48
CA ASP A 325 6.94 6.01 6.83
C ASP A 325 7.83 4.93 6.21
N PHE A 326 8.04 3.82 6.93
CA PHE A 326 8.77 2.67 6.42
C PHE A 326 8.08 2.05 5.19
N THR A 327 6.75 1.92 5.23
CA THR A 327 5.97 1.41 4.09
C THR A 327 6.02 2.34 2.90
N LEU A 328 5.95 3.66 3.11
CA LEU A 328 6.04 4.67 2.05
C LEU A 328 7.39 4.59 1.34
N VAL A 329 8.48 4.40 2.08
CA VAL A 329 9.81 4.19 1.51
C VAL A 329 9.88 2.91 0.68
N GLN A 330 9.39 1.80 1.23
CA GLN A 330 9.40 0.51 0.52
C GLN A 330 8.54 0.55 -0.75
N ALA A 331 7.41 1.25 -0.71
CA ALA A 331 6.57 1.53 -1.87
C ALA A 331 7.32 2.42 -2.89
N GLY A 332 7.98 3.47 -2.44
CA GLY A 332 8.77 4.38 -3.27
C GLY A 332 9.82 3.67 -4.13
N ALA A 333 10.49 2.65 -3.57
CA ALA A 333 11.45 1.82 -4.30
C ALA A 333 10.85 1.02 -5.48
N LEU A 334 9.52 0.89 -5.54
CA LEU A 334 8.79 0.22 -6.62
C LEU A 334 8.11 1.19 -7.60
N SER A 335 8.33 2.51 -7.47
CA SER A 335 7.61 3.51 -8.27
C SER A 335 7.88 3.40 -9.77
N ALA A 336 9.03 2.84 -10.16
CA ALA A 336 9.40 2.59 -11.56
C ALA A 336 8.99 1.21 -12.09
N VAL A 337 8.40 0.35 -11.25
CA VAL A 337 8.15 -1.06 -11.57
C VAL A 337 6.76 -1.25 -12.21
N LYS A 338 6.70 -1.98 -13.32
CA LYS A 338 5.44 -2.43 -13.96
C LYS A 338 5.15 -3.90 -13.61
N ILE A 339 3.88 -4.28 -13.53
CA ILE A 339 3.44 -5.68 -13.34
C ILE A 339 3.36 -6.38 -14.70
N VAL A 340 4.01 -7.53 -14.83
CA VAL A 340 3.86 -8.41 -16.00
C VAL A 340 2.85 -9.49 -15.65
N ARG A 341 1.67 -9.47 -16.30
CA ARG A 341 0.67 -10.53 -16.18
C ARG A 341 1.03 -11.65 -17.15
N SER A 342 1.36 -12.84 -16.66
CA SER A 342 1.57 -13.99 -17.55
C SER A 342 0.23 -14.35 -18.18
N GLY A 343 0.05 -14.11 -19.48
CA GLY A 343 -1.21 -14.48 -20.13
C GLY A 343 -1.50 -14.05 -21.55
N ASN A 344 -0.65 -13.27 -22.23
CA ASN A 344 -0.80 -13.05 -23.67
C ASN A 344 0.49 -13.43 -24.41
N PRO A 345 0.43 -14.28 -25.46
CA PRO A 345 1.55 -14.41 -26.38
C PRO A 345 1.84 -13.04 -27.04
N PRO A 346 3.08 -12.76 -27.45
CA PRO A 346 3.42 -11.53 -28.16
C PRO A 346 2.51 -11.36 -29.38
N SER A 347 2.02 -10.13 -29.57
CA SER A 347 1.28 -9.74 -30.78
C SER A 347 2.17 -10.00 -32.00
N PRO A 348 1.63 -10.45 -33.15
CA PRO A 348 2.45 -10.79 -34.32
C PRO A 348 3.17 -9.62 -35.01
N ASP A 349 3.08 -8.40 -34.48
CA ASP A 349 3.43 -7.19 -35.22
C ASP A 349 4.88 -6.69 -35.01
N ASP A 350 5.69 -7.38 -34.21
CA ASP A 350 7.08 -6.99 -33.93
C ASP A 350 8.12 -7.92 -34.58
N GLU A 351 7.88 -8.40 -35.81
CA GLU A 351 8.96 -8.99 -36.63
C GLU A 351 8.84 -8.64 -38.13
N ARG A 352 9.81 -7.83 -38.59
CA ARG A 352 10.39 -7.75 -39.97
C ARG A 352 9.70 -6.84 -40.98
N GLU A 353 10.19 -5.60 -41.06
CA GLU A 353 10.37 -4.91 -42.35
C GLU A 353 11.76 -5.24 -42.91
N SER A 354 11.81 -6.10 -43.92
CA SER A 354 12.86 -6.12 -44.94
C SER A 354 12.22 -6.53 -46.26
N GLU A 355 12.21 -5.59 -47.21
CA GLU A 355 11.69 -5.70 -48.57
C GLU A 355 12.25 -6.91 -49.36
N VAL A 356 11.43 -7.54 -50.22
CA VAL A 356 11.66 -7.78 -51.68
C VAL A 356 10.35 -8.27 -52.34
N GLN A 357 10.16 -7.82 -53.59
CA GLN A 357 9.03 -7.88 -54.55
C GLN A 357 8.61 -9.27 -55.10
N PRO A 358 7.51 -9.35 -55.91
CA PRO A 358 6.57 -10.49 -55.95
C PRO A 358 6.78 -11.46 -57.13
N ASP A 359 6.27 -12.68 -57.01
CA ASP A 359 5.87 -13.46 -58.18
C ASP A 359 4.62 -14.33 -57.93
N LYS A 360 3.84 -14.48 -59.00
CA LYS A 360 2.51 -15.09 -59.08
C LYS A 360 2.61 -16.62 -59.14
N GLN A 361 1.74 -17.34 -58.43
CA GLN A 361 0.99 -18.45 -59.06
C GLN A 361 -0.23 -18.92 -58.26
N LYS A 362 -1.21 -19.39 -59.04
CA LYS A 362 -2.59 -19.72 -58.70
C LYS A 362 -2.73 -21.04 -57.93
N GLY A 363 -3.75 -21.07 -57.07
CA GLY A 363 -4.74 -22.15 -57.06
C GLY A 363 -4.66 -23.15 -55.90
N ALA A 364 -5.57 -23.03 -54.93
CA ALA A 364 -6.46 -24.12 -54.51
C ALA A 364 -7.41 -23.58 -53.43
N ILE A 365 -8.68 -23.88 -53.63
CA ILE A 365 -9.81 -23.57 -52.75
C ILE A 365 -9.72 -24.52 -51.55
N ASN A 366 -9.72 -23.98 -50.33
CA ASN A 366 -10.28 -24.68 -49.17
C ASN A 366 -10.92 -23.66 -48.24
N MET A 367 -12.22 -23.88 -48.05
CA MET A 367 -13.15 -23.12 -47.24
C MET A 367 -13.05 -23.66 -45.81
N THR A 368 -12.57 -22.84 -44.88
CA THR A 368 -12.76 -23.05 -43.45
C THR A 368 -13.20 -21.73 -42.86
N THR A 369 -14.51 -21.63 -42.60
CA THR A 369 -15.12 -20.63 -41.72
C THR A 369 -14.44 -20.69 -40.36
N SER A 370 -13.58 -19.70 -40.10
CA SER A 370 -13.12 -19.39 -38.76
C SER A 370 -14.26 -18.67 -38.03
N GLU A 371 -14.91 -19.38 -37.11
CA GLU A 371 -15.76 -18.79 -36.09
C GLU A 371 -14.94 -17.75 -35.32
N GLU A 372 -15.32 -16.48 -35.42
CA GLU A 372 -14.88 -15.44 -34.50
C GLU A 372 -15.36 -15.79 -33.09
N ALA A 373 -14.52 -16.47 -32.32
CA ALA A 373 -14.69 -16.60 -30.89
C ALA A 373 -14.45 -15.21 -30.26
N GLN A 374 -15.50 -14.39 -30.22
CA GLN A 374 -15.54 -13.18 -29.40
C GLN A 374 -15.21 -13.56 -27.96
N SER A 375 -14.10 -13.04 -27.45
CA SER A 375 -13.70 -13.23 -26.06
C SER A 375 -14.76 -12.60 -25.15
N TYR A 376 -15.53 -13.45 -24.47
CA TYR A 376 -16.53 -13.02 -23.50
C TYR A 376 -15.82 -12.40 -22.28
N GLN A 377 -15.82 -11.06 -22.22
CA GLN A 377 -15.47 -10.33 -21.02
C GLN A 377 -16.68 -10.34 -20.07
N PRO A 378 -16.58 -10.92 -18.85
CA PRO A 378 -17.69 -10.85 -17.90
C PRO A 378 -18.01 -9.39 -17.59
N LYS A 379 -19.28 -9.01 -17.71
CA LYS A 379 -19.74 -7.63 -17.45
C LYS A 379 -19.43 -7.26 -15.99
N TRP A 380 -18.91 -6.05 -15.78
CA TRP A 380 -18.36 -5.54 -14.50
C TRP A 380 -19.25 -5.67 -13.25
N TRP A 381 -20.54 -5.88 -13.42
CA TRP A 381 -21.52 -6.02 -12.33
C TRP A 381 -21.79 -7.47 -11.94
N GLY A 382 -21.36 -8.45 -12.74
CA GLY A 382 -21.67 -9.88 -12.53
C GLY A 382 -21.08 -10.46 -11.24
N GLU A 383 -20.01 -9.86 -10.71
CA GLU A 383 -19.29 -10.33 -9.51
C GLU A 383 -19.57 -9.49 -8.25
N SER A 384 -20.37 -8.42 -8.35
CA SER A 384 -20.62 -7.53 -7.21
C SER A 384 -21.73 -8.09 -6.30
N VAL A 385 -21.34 -8.52 -5.09
CA VAL A 385 -22.25 -8.99 -4.03
C VAL A 385 -23.27 -7.90 -3.64
N THR A 386 -22.88 -6.62 -3.68
CA THR A 386 -23.76 -5.49 -3.37
C THR A 386 -24.82 -5.27 -4.44
N ILE A 387 -24.45 -5.36 -5.73
CA ILE A 387 -25.42 -5.27 -6.83
C ILE A 387 -26.41 -6.43 -6.76
N TRP A 388 -25.94 -7.65 -6.51
CA TRP A 388 -26.82 -8.80 -6.29
C TRP A 388 -27.71 -8.64 -5.07
N GLY A 389 -27.19 -8.10 -3.97
CA GLY A 389 -27.97 -7.81 -2.77
C GLY A 389 -29.10 -6.80 -3.02
N VAL A 390 -28.83 -5.73 -3.77
CA VAL A 390 -29.84 -4.72 -4.14
C VAL A 390 -30.87 -5.30 -5.10
N VAL A 391 -30.44 -6.05 -6.13
CA VAL A 391 -31.34 -6.70 -7.10
C VAL A 391 -32.26 -7.70 -6.41
N LEU A 392 -31.71 -8.57 -5.55
CA LEU A 392 -32.48 -9.58 -4.82
C LEU A 392 -33.46 -8.94 -3.84
N THR A 393 -33.04 -7.89 -3.12
CA THR A 393 -33.90 -7.16 -2.18
C THR A 393 -35.00 -6.40 -2.91
N THR A 394 -34.69 -5.81 -4.07
CA THR A 394 -35.68 -5.10 -4.88
C THR A 394 -36.69 -6.09 -5.48
N LEU A 395 -36.24 -7.23 -6.01
CA LEU A 395 -37.12 -8.29 -6.50
C LEU A 395 -38.00 -8.86 -5.38
N SER A 396 -37.47 -9.08 -4.18
CA SER A 396 -38.25 -9.66 -3.07
C SER A 396 -39.25 -8.68 -2.44
N THR A 397 -38.97 -7.37 -2.47
CA THR A 397 -39.86 -6.36 -1.86
C THR A 397 -40.86 -5.76 -2.86
N VAL A 398 -40.45 -5.60 -4.12
CA VAL A 398 -41.26 -4.93 -5.14
C VAL A 398 -42.09 -5.94 -5.93
N ALA A 399 -41.53 -7.10 -6.31
CA ALA A 399 -42.25 -8.04 -7.18
C ALA A 399 -43.55 -8.60 -6.57
N PRO A 400 -43.65 -8.90 -5.25
CA PRO A 400 -44.92 -9.37 -4.67
C PRO A 400 -46.03 -8.30 -4.69
N VAL A 401 -45.65 -7.02 -4.68
CA VAL A 401 -46.59 -5.90 -4.65
C VAL A 401 -47.12 -5.57 -6.05
N ILE A 402 -46.27 -5.70 -7.08
CA ILE A 402 -46.61 -5.30 -8.45
C ILE A 402 -46.94 -6.49 -9.36
N GLY A 403 -46.50 -7.71 -9.05
CA GLY A 403 -46.77 -8.93 -9.83
C GLY A 403 -48.26 -9.19 -10.10
N PRO A 404 -49.15 -9.08 -9.10
CA PRO A 404 -50.60 -9.23 -9.31
C PRO A 404 -51.21 -8.16 -10.24
N LEU A 405 -50.61 -6.97 -10.31
CA LEU A 405 -51.10 -5.87 -11.16
C LEU A 405 -50.77 -6.06 -12.64
N PHE A 406 -49.78 -6.90 -12.96
CA PHE A 406 -49.32 -7.16 -14.34
C PHE A 406 -49.44 -8.62 -14.77
N GLY A 407 -50.07 -9.47 -13.96
CA GLY A 407 -50.48 -10.82 -14.36
C GLY A 407 -49.36 -11.85 -14.47
N PHE A 408 -48.23 -11.66 -13.77
CA PHE A 408 -47.19 -12.69 -13.65
C PHE A 408 -47.06 -13.15 -12.19
N ASP A 409 -47.14 -14.46 -11.99
CA ASP A 409 -46.97 -15.11 -10.69
C ASP A 409 -45.57 -15.72 -10.65
N ILE A 410 -44.72 -15.26 -9.72
CA ILE A 410 -43.32 -15.71 -9.65
C ILE A 410 -43.27 -17.02 -8.87
N THR A 411 -43.22 -18.15 -9.58
CA THR A 411 -43.02 -19.47 -8.99
C THR A 411 -41.57 -19.69 -8.55
N SER A 412 -41.39 -20.54 -7.53
CA SER A 412 -40.08 -21.01 -7.02
C SER A 412 -39.13 -21.48 -8.13
N ASP A 413 -39.67 -22.10 -9.19
CA ASP A 413 -38.88 -22.58 -10.33
C ASP A 413 -38.27 -21.46 -11.18
N MET A 414 -38.92 -20.29 -11.23
CA MET A 414 -38.39 -19.14 -11.97
C MET A 414 -37.20 -18.52 -11.24
N VAL A 415 -37.17 -18.56 -9.90
CA VAL A 415 -36.02 -18.17 -9.07
C VAL A 415 -34.84 -19.13 -9.26
N HIS A 416 -35.12 -20.40 -9.51
CA HIS A 416 -34.08 -21.38 -9.84
C HIS A 416 -33.54 -21.23 -11.28
N GLN A 417 -34.40 -20.95 -12.27
CA GLN A 417 -33.96 -20.68 -13.65
C GLN A 417 -33.30 -19.30 -13.83
N LEU A 418 -33.57 -18.34 -12.94
CA LEU A 418 -32.93 -17.03 -12.88
C LEU A 418 -31.40 -17.09 -12.66
N GLY A 419 -30.87 -18.23 -12.20
CA GLY A 419 -29.43 -18.48 -12.11
C GLY A 419 -28.74 -18.74 -13.44
N GLU A 420 -29.45 -19.16 -14.50
CA GLU A 420 -28.82 -19.67 -15.73
C GLU A 420 -28.87 -18.74 -16.95
N GLN A 421 -29.76 -17.74 -17.00
CA GLN A 421 -29.87 -16.83 -18.16
C GLN A 421 -29.92 -15.34 -17.77
N VAL A 422 -28.74 -14.79 -17.47
CA VAL A 422 -28.54 -13.47 -16.85
C VAL A 422 -28.71 -12.28 -17.82
N THR A 423 -28.54 -12.47 -19.14
CA THR A 423 -28.46 -11.35 -20.10
C THR A 423 -29.81 -10.87 -20.63
N ALA A 424 -30.79 -11.77 -20.79
CA ALA A 424 -32.12 -11.43 -21.31
C ALA A 424 -32.99 -10.66 -20.30
N VAL A 425 -32.83 -10.96 -19.01
CA VAL A 425 -33.64 -10.37 -17.93
C VAL A 425 -33.25 -8.92 -17.63
N VAL A 426 -31.97 -8.56 -17.78
CA VAL A 426 -31.48 -7.18 -17.58
C VAL A 426 -32.01 -6.23 -18.67
N GLN A 427 -32.17 -6.70 -19.91
CA GLN A 427 -32.79 -5.88 -20.96
C GLN A 427 -34.29 -5.66 -20.71
N ALA A 428 -34.99 -6.67 -20.22
CA ALA A 428 -36.40 -6.54 -19.84
C ALA A 428 -36.59 -5.60 -18.64
N LEU A 429 -35.77 -5.75 -17.58
CA LEU A 429 -35.81 -4.87 -16.39
C LEU A 429 -35.39 -3.43 -16.71
N GLY A 430 -34.39 -3.22 -17.56
CA GLY A 430 -34.00 -1.90 -18.04
C GLY A 430 -35.13 -1.20 -18.79
N GLY A 431 -35.88 -1.93 -19.62
CA GLY A 431 -37.07 -1.43 -20.30
C GLY A 431 -38.18 -1.01 -19.34
N VAL A 432 -38.44 -1.81 -18.30
CA VAL A 432 -39.46 -1.50 -17.28
C VAL A 432 -39.07 -0.27 -16.45
N ILE A 433 -37.81 -0.16 -16.02
CA ILE A 433 -37.31 1.00 -15.25
C ILE A 433 -37.36 2.27 -16.10
N GLY A 434 -36.93 2.20 -17.37
CA GLY A 434 -37.02 3.33 -18.29
C GLY A 434 -38.47 3.80 -18.53
N THR A 435 -39.40 2.85 -18.59
CA THR A 435 -40.83 3.14 -18.76
C THR A 435 -41.41 3.80 -17.49
N LEU A 436 -41.07 3.28 -16.30
CA LEU A 436 -41.48 3.87 -15.01
C LEU A 436 -40.91 5.28 -14.81
N MET A 437 -39.65 5.51 -15.16
CA MET A 437 -39.02 6.84 -15.12
C MET A 437 -39.69 7.83 -16.07
N THR A 438 -40.11 7.37 -17.26
CA THR A 438 -40.83 8.20 -18.24
C THR A 438 -42.23 8.56 -17.73
N ILE A 439 -42.94 7.62 -17.10
CA ILE A 439 -44.24 7.86 -16.47
C ILE A 439 -44.08 8.84 -15.30
N TYR A 440 -43.10 8.63 -14.44
CA TYR A 440 -42.79 9.52 -13.31
C TYR A 440 -42.46 10.95 -13.77
N GLY A 441 -41.65 11.09 -14.83
CA GLY A 441 -41.36 12.38 -15.45
C GLY A 441 -42.60 13.10 -15.97
N ARG A 442 -43.53 12.38 -16.62
CA ARG A 442 -44.81 12.95 -17.09
C ARG A 442 -45.76 13.36 -15.96
N VAL A 443 -45.80 12.60 -14.86
CA VAL A 443 -46.63 12.93 -13.69
C VAL A 443 -46.10 14.15 -12.94
N ARG A 444 -44.78 14.34 -12.89
CA ARG A 444 -44.18 15.51 -12.23
C ARG A 444 -44.28 16.80 -13.05
N ALA A 445 -44.29 16.68 -14.37
CA ALA A 445 -44.45 17.82 -15.29
C ALA A 445 -45.88 18.39 -15.32
N THR A 446 -46.87 17.66 -14.81
CA THR A 446 -48.30 18.06 -14.82
C THR A 446 -48.79 18.67 -13.51
N GLN A 447 -47.93 18.81 -12.48
CA GLN A 447 -48.29 19.53 -11.26
C GLN A 447 -47.92 21.03 -11.35
N PRO A 448 -48.87 21.95 -11.18
CA PRO A 448 -48.58 23.38 -11.23
C PRO A 448 -47.74 23.81 -10.02
N ILE A 449 -46.69 24.58 -10.29
CA ILE A 449 -45.76 25.15 -9.31
C ILE A 449 -46.54 26.05 -8.35
N ALA A 450 -46.72 25.62 -7.10
CA ALA A 450 -47.27 26.46 -6.03
C ALA A 450 -46.23 27.51 -5.63
N ARG A 451 -46.49 28.80 -5.95
CA ARG A 451 -45.67 29.93 -5.49
C ARG A 451 -45.82 30.09 -3.98
N ARG A 452 -44.72 29.92 -3.24
CA ARG A 452 -44.63 30.25 -1.82
C ARG A 452 -44.51 31.77 -1.69
N ALA A 453 -45.54 32.43 -1.18
CA ALA A 453 -45.48 33.85 -0.84
C ALA A 453 -44.63 34.04 0.42
N VAL A 454 -43.55 34.81 0.31
CA VAL A 454 -42.71 35.24 1.43
C VAL A 454 -43.22 36.62 1.86
N SER A 455 -43.76 36.75 3.08
CA SER A 455 -44.06 38.05 3.67
C SER A 455 -42.85 38.53 4.46
N LEU A 456 -42.21 39.60 4.00
CA LEU A 456 -41.27 40.38 4.81
C LEU A 456 -42.09 41.38 5.64
N LYS A 457 -41.99 41.29 6.97
CA LYS A 457 -42.40 42.38 7.86
C LYS A 457 -41.25 43.40 7.90
N LEU A 458 -41.56 44.62 7.47
CA LEU A 458 -40.73 45.82 7.67
C LEU A 458 -40.66 46.20 9.14
#